data_AF-A0A016QRC1-F1
#
_entry.id   AF-A0A016QRC1-F1
#
_cell.length_a   1.000
_cell.length_b   1.000
_cell.length_c   1.000
_cell.angle_alpha   90.00
_cell.angle_beta   90.00
_cell.angle_gamma   90.00
#
_symmetry.space_group_name_H-M   'P 1'
#
loop_
_entity.id
_entity.type
_entity.pdbx_description
1 polymer ?
#
loop_
_entity_poly.entity_id
_entity_poly.type
_entity_poly.pdbx_seq_one_letter_code
_entity_poly.pdbx_strand_id
1 'polypeptide(L)'
;MSDFDALQAVIRRHARERQAEGRACEAFLNALYHALRTASGPGRPLNNVILDPTPDPLCRLRPPPPGGWYAAWLRLGLCEVLVRVRRVDGAFVGEYGPGGAFHLTHVTEDDLTALARRLLRELEATYAGRDPGAHPELPLN
;
A
#
# COMPACT_ATOMS: atom_id res chain seq x y z
N MET A 1 36.78 1.66 19.58
CA MET A 1 35.55 1.00 19.08
C MET A 1 35.55 1.14 17.57
N SER A 2 35.30 0.08 16.80
CA SER A 2 35.36 0.17 15.34
C SER A 2 34.08 0.80 14.77
N ASP A 3 34.18 1.42 13.60
CA ASP A 3 33.01 1.97 12.88
C ASP A 3 31.95 0.90 12.59
N PHE A 4 32.38 -0.35 12.40
CA PHE A 4 31.50 -1.49 12.23
C PHE A 4 30.67 -1.78 13.50
N ASP A 5 31.29 -1.73 14.68
CA ASP A 5 30.59 -1.95 15.95
C ASP A 5 29.56 -0.84 16.22
N ALA A 6 29.90 0.40 15.87
CA ALA A 6 28.99 1.54 15.96
C ALA A 6 27.77 1.34 15.05
N LEU A 7 27.99 0.89 13.80
CA LEU A 7 26.91 0.58 12.87
C LEU A 7 26.01 -0.56 13.39
N GLN A 8 26.61 -1.65 13.89
CA GLN A 8 25.86 -2.78 14.46
C GLN A 8 25.01 -2.35 15.66
N ALA A 9 25.54 -1.48 16.52
CA ALA A 9 24.80 -0.95 17.66
C ALA A 9 23.58 -0.13 17.23
N VAL A 10 23.73 0.73 16.20
CA VAL A 10 22.61 1.51 15.63
C VAL A 10 21.55 0.60 15.03
N ILE A 11 21.93 -0.38 14.21
CA ILE A 11 20.98 -1.32 13.57
C ILE A 11 20.16 -2.09 14.60
N ARG A 12 20.80 -2.50 15.71
CA ARG A 12 20.14 -3.22 16.82
C ARG A 12 19.23 -2.32 17.63
N ARG A 13 19.64 -1.07 17.90
CA ARG A 13 18.84 -0.08 18.62
C ARG A 13 17.47 0.13 17.97
N HIS A 14 17.44 0.21 16.63
CA HIS A 14 16.21 0.43 15.86
C HIS A 14 15.45 -0.86 15.51
N ALA A 15 15.90 -2.04 15.94
CA ALA A 15 15.27 -3.31 15.55
C ALA A 15 13.81 -3.42 16.02
N ARG A 16 13.51 -2.96 17.25
CA ARG A 16 12.16 -3.01 17.82
C ARG A 16 11.19 -2.08 17.10
N GLU A 17 11.63 -0.86 16.78
CA GLU A 17 10.84 0.13 16.04
C GLU A 17 10.47 -0.41 14.66
N ARG A 18 11.44 -0.92 13.91
CA ARG A 18 11.21 -1.55 12.59
C ARG A 18 10.24 -2.73 12.67
N GLN A 19 10.33 -3.56 13.71
CA GLN A 19 9.42 -4.68 13.89
C GLN A 19 7.99 -4.22 14.24
N ALA A 20 7.85 -3.14 15.01
CA ALA A 20 6.54 -2.56 15.32
C ALA A 20 5.90 -1.92 14.09
N GLU A 21 6.67 -1.16 13.31
CA GLU A 21 6.24 -0.57 12.05
C GLU A 21 5.84 -1.63 11.02
N GLY A 22 6.64 -2.68 10.86
CA GLY A 22 6.33 -3.77 9.94
C GLY A 22 5.03 -4.46 10.28
N ARG A 23 4.81 -4.81 11.56
CA ARG A 23 3.54 -5.38 12.00
C ARG A 23 2.35 -4.45 11.77
N ALA A 24 2.52 -3.14 11.97
CA ALA A 24 1.46 -2.17 11.70
C ALA A 24 1.11 -2.08 10.21
N CYS A 25 2.13 -2.06 9.34
CA CYS A 25 1.95 -2.02 7.89
C CYS A 25 1.36 -3.33 7.34
N GLU A 26 1.81 -4.48 7.83
CA GLU A 26 1.23 -5.79 7.51
C GLU A 26 -0.23 -5.89 7.97
N ALA A 27 -0.55 -5.40 9.18
CA ALA A 27 -1.93 -5.36 9.66
C ALA A 27 -2.80 -4.46 8.77
N PHE A 28 -2.28 -3.30 8.33
CA PHE A 28 -2.97 -2.43 7.39
C PHE A 28 -3.26 -3.13 6.05
N LEU A 29 -2.26 -3.81 5.47
CA LEU A 29 -2.43 -4.54 4.21
C LEU A 29 -3.47 -5.67 4.33
N ASN A 30 -3.47 -6.38 5.46
CA ASN A 30 -4.50 -7.39 5.77
C ASN A 30 -5.89 -6.75 5.90
N ALA A 31 -6.00 -5.60 6.57
CA ALA A 31 -7.28 -4.92 6.72
C ALA A 31 -7.81 -4.39 5.37
N LEU A 32 -6.94 -3.85 4.52
CA LEU A 32 -7.28 -3.44 3.16
C LEU A 32 -7.72 -4.65 2.30
N TYR A 33 -7.03 -5.79 2.42
CA TYR A 33 -7.44 -7.04 1.79
C TYR A 33 -8.88 -7.43 2.17
N HIS A 34 -9.22 -7.38 3.46
CA HIS A 34 -10.57 -7.68 3.93
C HIS A 34 -11.61 -6.67 3.41
N ALA A 35 -11.26 -5.37 3.39
CA ALA A 35 -12.13 -4.34 2.84
C ALA A 35 -12.39 -4.54 1.33
N LEU A 36 -11.37 -4.93 0.56
CA LEU A 36 -11.53 -5.22 -0.88
C LEU A 36 -12.46 -6.39 -1.13
N ARG A 37 -12.45 -7.41 -0.27
CA ARG A 37 -13.38 -8.55 -0.37
C ARG A 37 -14.83 -8.14 -0.21
N THR A 38 -15.14 -7.02 0.45
CA THR A 38 -16.51 -6.55 0.72
C THR A 38 -16.87 -5.25 -0.03
N ALA A 39 -15.91 -4.63 -0.72
CA ALA A 39 -16.04 -3.29 -1.30
C ALA A 39 -17.11 -3.15 -2.39
N SER A 40 -17.42 -4.20 -3.17
CA SER A 40 -18.42 -4.19 -4.24
C SER A 40 -19.88 -4.18 -3.77
N GLY A 41 -20.11 -4.07 -2.45
CA GLY A 41 -21.41 -3.86 -1.83
C GLY A 41 -21.99 -5.11 -1.17
N PRO A 42 -23.10 -4.97 -0.42
CA PRO A 42 -23.71 -6.08 0.29
C PRO A 42 -24.04 -7.25 -0.65
N GLY A 43 -23.53 -8.45 -0.34
CA GLY A 43 -23.80 -9.67 -1.12
C GLY A 43 -23.04 -9.80 -2.45
N ARG A 44 -22.10 -8.91 -2.77
CA ARG A 44 -21.24 -9.01 -3.96
C ARG A 44 -19.74 -9.01 -3.61
N PRO A 45 -19.27 -9.95 -2.79
CA PRO A 45 -17.85 -10.01 -2.47
C PRO A 45 -17.01 -10.30 -3.71
N LEU A 46 -15.83 -9.68 -3.80
CA LEU A 46 -14.80 -10.16 -4.71
C LEU A 46 -14.31 -11.49 -4.17
N ASN A 47 -14.86 -12.60 -4.71
CA ASN A 47 -14.60 -13.94 -4.18
C ASN A 47 -13.11 -14.33 -4.26
N ASN A 48 -12.38 -13.75 -5.22
CA ASN A 48 -11.02 -14.14 -5.58
C ASN A 48 -9.99 -13.05 -5.27
N VAL A 49 -10.12 -12.34 -4.13
CA VAL A 49 -9.02 -11.51 -3.63
C VAL A 49 -7.97 -12.39 -2.99
N ILE A 50 -6.70 -12.23 -3.37
CA ILE A 50 -5.54 -12.86 -2.71
C ILE A 50 -4.57 -11.76 -2.28
N LEU A 51 -4.04 -11.86 -1.07
CA LEU A 51 -2.95 -11.04 -0.56
C LEU A 51 -1.65 -11.83 -0.60
N ASP A 52 -0.64 -11.32 -1.29
CA ASP A 52 0.70 -11.90 -1.36
C ASP A 52 1.75 -10.87 -0.88
N PRO A 53 2.19 -10.96 0.40
CA PRO A 53 3.22 -10.07 0.94
C PRO A 53 4.53 -10.22 0.16
N THR A 54 5.11 -9.09 -0.24
CA THR A 54 6.33 -9.09 -1.04
C THR A 54 7.31 -8.01 -0.55
N PRO A 55 8.63 -8.21 -0.66
CA PRO A 55 9.58 -7.14 -0.38
C PRO A 55 9.33 -5.95 -1.32
N ASP A 56 9.43 -4.72 -0.79
CA ASP A 56 9.33 -3.53 -1.63
C ASP A 56 10.40 -3.57 -2.75
N PRO A 57 10.02 -3.55 -4.03
CA PRO A 57 10.96 -3.66 -5.15
C PRO A 57 11.93 -2.47 -5.22
N LEU A 58 11.56 -1.32 -4.66
CA LEU A 58 12.42 -0.13 -4.63
C LEU A 58 13.37 -0.11 -3.42
N CYS A 59 13.11 -0.91 -2.39
CA CYS A 59 13.94 -0.93 -1.18
C CYS A 59 15.19 -1.80 -1.37
N ARG A 60 16.37 -1.18 -1.42
CA ARG A 60 17.67 -1.85 -1.62
C ARG A 60 18.40 -2.25 -0.34
N LEU A 61 17.89 -1.86 0.84
CA LEU A 61 18.49 -2.20 2.12
C LEU A 61 17.73 -3.34 2.80
N ARG A 62 18.48 -4.28 3.37
CA ARG A 62 17.95 -5.39 4.16
C ARG A 62 18.72 -5.49 5.48
N PRO A 63 18.04 -5.35 6.64
CA PRO A 63 16.63 -5.03 6.78
C PRO A 63 16.28 -3.59 6.33
N PRO A 64 15.00 -3.28 6.02
CA PRO A 64 14.59 -1.92 5.68
C PRO A 64 14.87 -0.97 6.85
N PRO A 65 15.24 0.30 6.60
CA PRO A 65 15.34 1.30 7.65
C PRO A 65 13.97 1.65 8.25
N PRO A 66 13.91 2.28 9.45
CA PRO A 66 12.67 2.84 9.98
C PRO A 66 11.99 3.79 8.97
N GLY A 67 10.66 3.77 8.92
CA GLY A 67 9.88 4.51 7.92
C GLY A 67 9.96 3.92 6.50
N GLY A 68 10.50 2.72 6.35
CA GLY A 68 10.58 1.98 5.09
C GLY A 68 9.21 1.59 4.55
N TRP A 69 9.19 1.24 3.26
CA TRP A 69 8.00 0.76 2.57
C TRP A 69 7.80 -0.74 2.75
N TYR A 70 6.54 -1.12 2.94
CA TYR A 70 6.05 -2.49 2.99
C TYR A 70 5.09 -2.70 1.83
N ALA A 71 5.19 -3.86 1.17
CA ALA A 71 4.46 -4.09 -0.06
C ALA A 71 3.73 -5.43 -0.06
N ALA A 72 2.65 -5.50 -0.83
CA ALA A 72 1.98 -6.74 -1.15
C ALA A 72 1.30 -6.64 -2.52
N TRP A 73 1.23 -7.76 -3.23
CA TRP A 73 0.36 -7.90 -4.37
C TRP A 73 -1.06 -8.23 -3.89
N LEU A 74 -2.03 -7.48 -4.38
CA LEU A 74 -3.44 -7.77 -4.24
C LEU A 74 -3.95 -8.28 -5.59
N ARG A 75 -4.27 -9.57 -5.66
CA ARG A 75 -4.86 -10.18 -6.86
C ARG A 75 -6.37 -9.99 -6.79
N LEU A 76 -6.96 -9.33 -7.76
CA LEU A 76 -8.38 -8.97 -7.86
C LEU A 76 -9.01 -9.73 -9.03
N GLY A 77 -9.03 -11.06 -8.97
CA GLY A 77 -9.46 -11.90 -10.08
C GLY A 77 -8.41 -11.94 -11.21
N LEU A 78 -8.64 -11.21 -12.30
CA LEU A 78 -7.75 -11.17 -13.48
C LEU A 78 -6.73 -10.02 -13.47
N CYS A 79 -6.84 -9.11 -12.49
CA CYS A 79 -5.92 -8.00 -12.30
C CYS A 79 -5.07 -8.25 -11.04
N GLU A 80 -3.82 -7.80 -11.06
CA GLU A 80 -2.97 -7.71 -9.87
C GLU A 80 -2.53 -6.27 -9.68
N VAL A 81 -2.61 -5.78 -8.45
CA VAL A 81 -2.16 -4.44 -8.08
C VAL A 81 -1.13 -4.54 -6.97
N LEU A 82 0.04 -3.96 -7.18
CA LEU A 82 1.02 -3.79 -6.12
C LEU A 82 0.56 -2.63 -5.24
N VAL A 83 0.45 -2.88 -3.94
CA VAL A 83 0.20 -1.86 -2.93
C VAL A 83 1.42 -1.72 -2.06
N ARG A 84 1.87 -0.49 -1.85
CA ARG A 84 2.98 -0.12 -0.98
C ARG A 84 2.44 0.78 0.10
N VAL A 85 2.86 0.56 1.35
CA VAL A 85 2.46 1.37 2.50
C VAL A 85 3.64 1.61 3.42
N ARG A 86 3.66 2.76 4.06
CA ARG A 86 4.57 3.09 5.17
C ARG A 86 3.84 3.91 6.21
N ARG A 87 4.48 4.08 7.37
CA ARG A 87 4.01 4.96 8.43
C ARG A 87 4.77 6.29 8.41
N VAL A 88 4.06 7.40 8.44
CA VAL A 88 4.62 8.76 8.51
C VAL A 88 3.79 9.54 9.53
N ASP A 89 4.45 10.05 10.58
CA ASP A 89 3.82 10.88 11.63
C ASP A 89 2.51 10.29 12.20
N GLY A 90 2.50 8.96 12.39
CA GLY A 90 1.34 8.22 12.92
C GLY A 90 0.30 7.82 11.87
N ALA A 91 0.31 8.42 10.69
CA ALA A 91 -0.57 8.12 9.57
C ALA A 91 -0.02 7.00 8.66
N PHE A 92 -0.92 6.36 7.91
CA PHE A 92 -0.57 5.43 6.84
C PHE A 92 -0.57 6.17 5.50
N VAL A 93 0.56 6.14 4.82
CA VAL A 93 0.73 6.70 3.48
C VAL A 93 1.08 5.57 2.55
N GLY A 94 0.44 5.54 1.38
CA GLY A 94 0.73 4.48 0.43
C GLY A 94 0.43 4.80 -1.02
N GLU A 95 0.83 3.86 -1.86
CA GLU A 95 0.74 3.90 -3.31
C GLU A 95 0.14 2.59 -3.80
N TYR A 96 -0.61 2.63 -4.90
CA TYR A 96 -1.11 1.45 -5.57
C TYR A 96 -1.21 1.64 -7.08
N GLY A 97 -0.88 0.59 -7.83
CA GLY A 97 -0.96 0.61 -9.29
C GLY A 97 -0.06 1.70 -9.92
N PRO A 98 -0.45 2.26 -11.08
CA PRO A 98 0.42 3.15 -11.87
C PRO A 98 0.49 4.61 -11.35
N GLY A 99 -0.35 5.00 -10.40
CA GLY A 99 -0.37 6.38 -9.88
C GLY A 99 -1.36 6.62 -8.74
N GLY A 100 -2.01 5.59 -8.22
CA GLY A 100 -2.89 5.70 -7.08
C GLY A 100 -2.09 5.97 -5.80
N ALA A 101 -2.57 6.89 -4.97
CA ALA A 101 -1.94 7.22 -3.70
C ALA A 101 -3.00 7.42 -2.61
N PHE A 102 -2.63 7.16 -1.36
CA PHE A 102 -3.48 7.38 -0.21
C PHE A 102 -2.72 7.92 0.98
N HIS A 103 -3.46 8.64 1.81
CA HIS A 103 -3.02 9.12 3.11
C HIS A 103 -4.19 8.99 4.07
N LEU A 104 -4.00 8.20 5.13
CA LEU A 104 -5.00 7.89 6.14
C LEU A 104 -4.43 8.20 7.53
N THR A 105 -4.95 9.24 8.18
CA THR A 105 -4.60 9.59 9.57
C THR A 105 -5.29 8.69 10.59
N HIS A 106 -6.41 8.09 10.20
CA HIS A 106 -7.16 7.10 10.96
C HIS A 106 -7.45 5.87 10.08
N VAL A 107 -7.56 4.70 10.72
CA VAL A 107 -7.86 3.44 10.04
C VAL A 107 -9.09 2.84 10.69
N THR A 108 -10.25 3.33 10.29
CA THR A 108 -11.54 2.71 10.61
C THR A 108 -11.98 1.77 9.48
N GLU A 109 -13.00 0.94 9.74
CA GLU A 109 -13.59 0.09 8.71
C GLU A 109 -14.17 0.92 7.54
N ASP A 110 -14.75 2.07 7.84
CA ASP A 110 -15.30 2.99 6.84
C ASP A 110 -14.18 3.61 5.97
N ASP A 111 -13.07 4.02 6.59
CA ASP A 111 -11.90 4.55 5.86
C ASP A 111 -11.33 3.52 4.89
N LEU A 112 -11.18 2.28 5.36
CA LEU A 112 -10.68 1.17 4.56
C LEU A 112 -11.66 0.78 3.44
N THR A 113 -12.96 0.78 3.73
CA THR A 113 -14.00 0.52 2.73
C THR A 113 -14.01 1.61 1.66
N ALA A 114 -13.88 2.88 2.05
CA ALA A 114 -13.79 4.01 1.13
C ALA A 114 -12.54 3.91 0.24
N LEU A 115 -11.38 3.59 0.83
CA LEU A 115 -10.13 3.37 0.12
C LEU A 115 -10.25 2.19 -0.87
N ALA A 116 -10.76 1.05 -0.42
CA ALA A 116 -10.93 -0.14 -1.26
C ALA A 116 -11.84 0.16 -2.46
N ARG A 117 -12.97 0.83 -2.25
CA ARG A 117 -13.88 1.24 -3.33
C ARG A 117 -13.22 2.23 -4.29
N ARG A 118 -12.41 3.16 -3.78
CA ARG A 118 -11.68 4.10 -4.63
C ARG A 118 -10.66 3.38 -5.51
N LEU A 119 -9.85 2.50 -4.91
CA LEU A 119 -8.88 1.68 -5.61
C LEU A 119 -9.55 0.89 -6.73
N LEU A 120 -10.66 0.21 -6.47
CA LEU A 120 -11.38 -0.55 -7.50
C LEU A 120 -11.88 0.33 -8.65
N ARG A 121 -12.44 1.50 -8.35
CA ARG A 121 -12.91 2.45 -9.39
C ARG A 121 -11.76 2.98 -10.24
N GLU A 122 -10.61 3.29 -9.64
CA GLU A 122 -9.43 3.78 -10.36
C GLU A 122 -8.81 2.70 -11.25
N LEU A 123 -8.77 1.45 -10.78
CA LEU A 123 -8.35 0.31 -11.62
C LEU A 123 -9.32 0.11 -12.78
N GLU A 124 -10.63 0.14 -12.54
CA GLU A 124 -11.64 0.05 -13.61
C GLU A 124 -11.45 1.15 -14.66
N ALA A 125 -11.25 2.39 -14.22
CA ALA A 125 -10.99 3.52 -15.11
C ALA A 125 -9.72 3.31 -15.96
N THR A 126 -8.64 2.83 -15.33
CA THR A 126 -7.37 2.52 -16.00
C THR A 126 -7.55 1.50 -17.12
N TYR A 127 -8.24 0.37 -16.85
CA TYR A 127 -8.50 -0.65 -17.87
C TYR A 127 -9.53 -0.24 -18.92
N ALA A 128 -10.45 0.67 -18.58
CA ALA A 128 -11.37 1.27 -19.55
C ALA A 128 -10.70 2.31 -20.47
N GLY A 129 -9.40 2.57 -20.31
CA GLY A 129 -8.68 3.59 -21.06
C GLY A 129 -9.10 5.03 -20.71
N ARG A 130 -9.80 5.22 -19.59
CA ARG A 130 -10.06 6.54 -19.04
C ARG A 130 -8.90 6.88 -18.14
N ASP A 131 -7.97 7.66 -18.67
CA ASP A 131 -6.89 8.21 -17.86
C ASP A 131 -7.52 9.11 -16.77
N PRO A 132 -7.42 8.77 -15.48
CA PRO A 132 -7.95 9.61 -14.41
C PRO A 132 -7.20 10.95 -14.29
N GLY A 133 -6.13 11.16 -15.06
CA GLY A 133 -5.35 12.40 -15.14
C GLY A 133 -5.38 13.13 -16.49
N ALA A 134 -6.18 12.72 -17.48
CA ALA A 134 -6.24 13.43 -18.76
C ALA A 134 -6.93 14.79 -18.61
N HIS A 135 -6.14 15.84 -18.43
CA HIS A 135 -6.54 17.19 -18.80
C HIS A 135 -7.00 17.18 -20.26
N PRO A 136 -8.11 17.86 -20.62
CA PRO A 136 -8.49 17.98 -22.02
C PRO A 136 -7.37 18.76 -22.72
N GLU A 137 -6.64 18.09 -23.62
CA GLU A 137 -5.71 18.75 -24.53
C GLU A 137 -6.51 19.78 -25.32
N LEU A 138 -6.26 21.06 -25.05
CA LEU A 138 -6.71 22.14 -25.92
C LEU A 138 -6.04 21.96 -27.28
N PRO A 139 -6.76 22.15 -28.39
CA PRO A 139 -6.19 21.96 -29.71
C PRO A 139 -5.07 22.99 -29.93
N LEU A 140 -3.90 22.50 -30.32
CA LEU A 140 -2.83 23.34 -30.87
C LEU A 140 -3.29 23.83 -32.25
N ASN A 141 -3.25 25.16 -32.41
CA ASN A 141 -3.53 25.90 -33.65
C ASN A 141 -2.68 25.42 -34.83
#